data_AF-A0A250J5V5-F1
#
_entry.id   AF-A0A250J5V5-F1
#
_cell.length_a   1.000
_cell.length_b   1.000
_cell.length_c   1.000
_cell.angle_alpha   90.00
_cell.angle_beta   90.00
_cell.angle_gamma   90.00
#
_symmetry.space_group_name_H-M   'P 1'
#
loop_
_entity.id
_entity.type
_entity.pdbx_description
1 polymer ?
#
loop_
_entity_poly.entity_id
_entity_poly.type
_entity_poly.pdbx_seq_one_letter_code
_entity_poly.pdbx_strand_id
1 'polypeptide(L)'
;MDTVTTSTFSASVLSSGYSLPAGTREALDAFFRSFGFSQESDLSRLAVWALGARRVDSREAALALARERMEHWLAEALGPTHVGNGSLLARGRAAFVLCDGARWGAAVLMSAPGTLPVEFTRALRASVPVPAPRALPTTMPEQTLTTWSLGELLRRWWRVGEPDVSVSR
;
A
#
# COMPACT_ATOMS: atom_id res chain seq x y z
N MET A 1 -23.38 6.40 47.00
CA MET A 1 -23.32 5.08 46.34
C MET A 1 -23.84 5.31 44.95
N ASP A 2 -22.92 5.56 44.03
CA ASP A 2 -23.23 6.13 42.72
C ASP A 2 -23.38 5.01 41.70
N THR A 3 -24.56 4.92 41.12
CA THR A 3 -24.96 3.90 40.14
C THR A 3 -24.29 4.16 38.81
N VAL A 4 -23.19 3.45 38.54
CA VAL A 4 -22.54 3.41 37.22
C VAL A 4 -23.46 2.67 36.26
N THR A 5 -24.09 3.42 35.35
CA THR A 5 -24.89 2.85 34.26
C THR A 5 -23.94 2.55 33.10
N THR A 6 -23.41 1.32 33.04
CA THR A 6 -22.62 0.86 31.91
C THR A 6 -23.56 0.61 30.74
N SER A 7 -23.66 1.57 29.81
CA SER A 7 -24.33 1.39 28.53
C SER A 7 -23.57 0.37 27.68
N THR A 8 -24.04 -0.87 27.70
CA THR A 8 -23.67 -1.91 26.73
C THR A 8 -24.16 -1.46 25.35
N PHE A 9 -23.25 -0.97 24.51
CA PHE A 9 -23.55 -0.66 23.11
C PHE A 9 -23.72 -1.99 22.35
N SER A 10 -24.96 -2.44 22.19
CA SER A 10 -25.33 -3.59 21.36
C SER A 10 -24.99 -3.30 19.89
N ALA A 11 -24.04 -4.05 19.34
CA ALA A 11 -23.72 -4.07 17.91
C ALA A 11 -24.76 -4.87 17.10
N SER A 12 -26.04 -4.56 17.28
CA SER A 12 -27.16 -5.27 16.64
C SER A 12 -27.97 -4.34 15.74
N VAL A 13 -27.32 -3.64 14.80
CA VAL A 13 -28.04 -2.91 13.74
C VAL A 13 -27.31 -3.02 12.41
N LEU A 14 -27.26 -4.22 11.85
CA LEU A 14 -27.31 -4.41 10.39
C LEU A 14 -28.11 -5.69 10.07
N SER A 15 -29.34 -5.74 10.59
CA SER A 15 -30.38 -6.56 10.00
C SER A 15 -31.14 -5.69 9.01
N SER A 16 -30.66 -5.66 7.76
CA SER A 16 -31.41 -5.14 6.63
C SER A 16 -31.03 -5.99 5.43
N GLY A 17 -31.98 -6.82 4.99
CA GLY A 17 -31.84 -7.87 3.99
C GLY A 17 -31.61 -7.34 2.57
N TYR A 18 -30.49 -6.65 2.37
CA TYR A 18 -30.00 -6.29 1.04
C TYR A 18 -28.84 -7.22 0.68
N SER A 19 -29.09 -8.08 -0.30
CA SER A 19 -28.05 -8.89 -0.92
C SER A 19 -27.07 -7.98 -1.64
N LEU A 20 -25.80 -7.96 -1.21
CA LEU A 20 -24.75 -7.30 -1.95
C LEU A 20 -24.63 -7.91 -3.35
N PRO A 21 -24.30 -7.11 -4.39
CA PRO A 21 -24.00 -7.65 -5.71
C PRO A 21 -22.92 -8.73 -5.63
N ALA A 22 -23.02 -9.77 -6.45
CA ALA A 22 -22.10 -10.90 -6.43
C ALA A 22 -20.63 -10.45 -6.56
N GLY A 23 -19.74 -11.06 -5.77
CA GLY A 23 -18.31 -10.75 -5.78
C GLY A 23 -17.93 -9.39 -5.17
N THR A 24 -18.88 -8.60 -4.64
CA THR A 24 -18.57 -7.32 -3.97
C THR A 24 -17.74 -7.50 -2.71
N ARG A 25 -18.10 -8.49 -1.88
CA ARG A 25 -17.38 -8.82 -0.64
C ARG A 25 -15.91 -9.17 -0.95
N GLU A 26 -15.70 -10.06 -1.91
CA GLU A 26 -14.36 -10.49 -2.34
C GLU A 26 -13.54 -9.33 -2.88
N ALA A 27 -14.15 -8.41 -3.63
CA ALA A 27 -13.49 -7.22 -4.14
C ALA A 27 -13.03 -6.27 -3.02
N LEU A 28 -13.89 -6.06 -2.02
CA LEU A 28 -13.55 -5.27 -0.83
C LEU A 28 -12.44 -5.95 -0.01
N ASP A 29 -12.49 -7.27 0.12
CA ASP A 29 -11.42 -8.02 0.80
C ASP A 29 -10.09 -7.88 0.08
N ALA A 30 -10.08 -8.04 -1.26
CA ALA A 30 -8.88 -7.82 -2.05
C ALA A 30 -8.36 -6.39 -1.90
N PHE A 31 -9.25 -5.41 -1.84
CA PHE A 31 -8.89 -4.02 -1.59
C PHE A 31 -8.21 -3.85 -0.22
N PHE A 32 -8.79 -4.35 0.87
CA PHE A 32 -8.21 -4.21 2.21
C PHE A 32 -6.98 -5.10 2.43
N ARG A 33 -6.88 -6.26 1.78
CA ARG A 33 -5.65 -7.06 1.73
C ARG A 33 -4.49 -6.29 1.12
N SER A 34 -4.74 -5.38 0.18
CA SER A 34 -3.70 -4.49 -0.36
C SER A 34 -3.12 -3.50 0.66
N PHE A 35 -3.80 -3.30 1.80
CA PHE A 35 -3.30 -2.54 2.96
C PHE A 35 -2.64 -3.42 4.03
N GLY A 36 -2.53 -4.73 3.80
CA GLY A 36 -1.90 -5.69 4.71
C GLY A 36 -2.86 -6.41 5.67
N PHE A 37 -4.18 -6.14 5.61
CA PHE A 37 -5.14 -6.87 6.44
C PHE A 37 -5.30 -8.33 5.96
N SER A 38 -5.15 -9.28 6.87
CA SER A 38 -5.26 -10.72 6.58
C SER A 38 -6.34 -11.44 7.39
N GLN A 39 -6.77 -10.88 8.53
CA GLN A 39 -7.76 -11.50 9.40
C GLN A 39 -9.18 -11.29 8.87
N GLU A 40 -9.97 -12.36 8.79
CA GLU A 40 -11.35 -12.30 8.27
C GLU A 40 -12.26 -11.40 9.12
N SER A 41 -12.04 -11.35 10.43
CA SER A 41 -12.76 -10.47 11.36
C SER A 41 -12.50 -8.99 11.08
N ASP A 42 -11.28 -8.63 10.69
CA ASP A 42 -10.94 -7.26 10.28
C ASP A 42 -11.54 -6.96 8.91
N LEU A 43 -11.35 -7.85 7.94
CA LEU A 43 -11.87 -7.69 6.59
C LEU A 43 -13.39 -7.50 6.57
N SER A 44 -14.13 -8.27 7.37
CA SER A 44 -15.58 -8.16 7.51
C SER A 44 -16.00 -6.81 8.09
N ARG A 45 -15.32 -6.36 9.16
CA ARG A 45 -15.57 -5.03 9.76
C ARG A 45 -15.25 -3.89 8.80
N LEU A 46 -14.16 -4.01 8.05
CA LEU A 46 -13.72 -3.00 7.09
C LEU A 46 -14.65 -2.89 5.88
N ALA A 47 -15.21 -3.99 5.39
CA ALA A 47 -16.21 -3.91 4.33
C ALA A 47 -17.49 -3.23 4.80
N VAL A 48 -17.96 -3.53 6.02
CA VAL A 48 -19.09 -2.81 6.62
C VAL A 48 -18.77 -1.32 6.79
N TRP A 49 -17.58 -0.99 7.28
CA TRP A 49 -17.13 0.40 7.42
C TRP A 49 -17.04 1.12 6.07
N ALA A 50 -16.50 0.47 5.04
CA ALA A 50 -16.35 1.03 3.70
C ALA A 50 -17.70 1.47 3.11
N LEU A 51 -18.68 0.59 3.20
CA LEU A 51 -20.03 0.81 2.69
C LEU A 51 -20.84 1.76 3.58
N GLY A 52 -20.63 1.71 4.90
CA GLY A 52 -21.43 2.42 5.88
C GLY A 52 -22.91 2.06 5.75
N ALA A 53 -23.79 3.06 5.79
CA ALA A 53 -25.23 2.89 5.56
C ALA A 53 -25.65 3.03 4.08
N ARG A 54 -24.69 3.15 3.14
CA ARG A 54 -24.99 3.42 1.73
C ARG A 54 -25.35 2.12 1.00
N ARG A 55 -26.34 2.22 0.12
CA ARG A 55 -26.65 1.17 -0.85
C ARG A 55 -25.69 1.26 -2.01
N VAL A 56 -25.36 0.11 -2.57
CA VAL A 56 -24.47 0.01 -3.71
C VAL A 56 -25.05 -0.95 -4.73
N ASP A 57 -25.18 -0.46 -5.95
CA ASP A 57 -25.82 -1.20 -7.04
C ASP A 57 -24.82 -2.04 -7.85
N SER A 58 -23.51 -1.81 -7.70
CA SER A 58 -22.46 -2.56 -8.40
C SER A 58 -21.19 -2.76 -7.58
N ARG A 59 -20.37 -3.75 -7.98
CA ARG A 59 -19.04 -4.01 -7.40
C ARG A 59 -18.13 -2.79 -7.53
N GLU A 60 -18.16 -2.13 -8.69
CA GLU A 60 -17.32 -0.97 -8.99
C GLU A 60 -17.68 0.23 -8.11
N ALA A 61 -18.98 0.45 -7.87
CA ALA A 61 -19.46 1.50 -6.98
C ALA A 61 -19.04 1.25 -5.52
N ALA A 62 -19.03 -0.01 -5.07
CA ALA A 62 -18.55 -0.37 -3.73
C ALA A 62 -17.05 -0.07 -3.58
N LEU A 63 -16.26 -0.41 -4.60
CA LEU A 63 -14.83 -0.10 -4.62
C LEU A 63 -14.57 1.40 -4.69
N ALA A 64 -15.37 2.15 -5.45
CA ALA A 64 -15.26 3.61 -5.51
C ALA A 64 -15.50 4.23 -4.13
N LEU A 65 -16.55 3.80 -3.42
CA LEU A 65 -16.83 4.24 -2.04
C LEU A 65 -15.71 3.86 -1.08
N ALA A 66 -15.19 2.63 -1.16
CA ALA A 66 -14.07 2.20 -0.32
C ALA A 66 -12.81 3.05 -0.56
N ARG A 67 -12.52 3.39 -1.83
CA ARG A 67 -11.39 4.26 -2.20
C ARG A 67 -11.59 5.68 -1.69
N GLU A 68 -12.75 6.28 -1.93
CA GLU A 68 -13.10 7.63 -1.47
C GLU A 68 -12.96 7.73 0.05
N ARG A 69 -13.54 6.77 0.77
CA ARG A 69 -13.50 6.75 2.24
C ARG A 69 -12.08 6.58 2.77
N MET A 70 -11.29 5.71 2.13
CA MET A 70 -9.90 5.51 2.50
C MET A 70 -9.03 6.73 2.18
N GLU A 71 -9.24 7.38 1.03
CA GLU A 71 -8.55 8.62 0.68
C GLU A 71 -8.86 9.74 1.67
N HIS A 72 -10.12 9.89 2.06
CA HIS A 72 -10.53 10.86 3.05
C HIS A 72 -9.88 10.59 4.41
N TRP A 73 -9.92 9.35 4.89
CA TRP A 73 -9.25 8.94 6.13
C TRP A 73 -7.73 9.22 6.09
N LEU A 74 -7.07 8.90 4.96
CA LEU A 74 -5.65 9.16 4.74
C LEU A 74 -5.32 10.66 4.71
N ALA A 75 -6.17 11.47 4.08
CA ALA A 75 -5.99 12.92 4.01
C ALA A 75 -5.97 13.54 5.42
N GLU A 76 -6.88 13.10 6.28
CA GLU A 76 -6.94 13.56 7.67
C GLU A 76 -5.77 13.03 8.51
N ALA A 77 -5.45 11.73 8.40
CA ALA A 77 -4.38 11.11 9.18
C ALA A 77 -2.99 11.69 8.83
N LEU A 78 -2.71 11.88 7.53
CA LEU A 78 -1.45 12.44 7.04
C LEU A 78 -1.38 13.96 7.14
N GLY A 79 -2.53 14.63 7.18
CA GLY A 79 -2.63 16.08 7.21
C GLY A 79 -2.49 16.74 5.83
N PRO A 80 -2.72 18.06 5.77
CA PRO A 80 -2.90 18.80 4.51
C PRO A 80 -1.66 18.83 3.61
N THR A 81 -0.46 18.68 4.19
CA THR A 81 0.82 18.68 3.46
C THR A 81 0.94 17.56 2.43
N HIS A 82 0.15 16.49 2.55
CA HIS A 82 0.24 15.31 1.69
C HIS A 82 -0.84 15.26 0.59
N VAL A 83 -1.87 16.11 0.66
CA VAL A 83 -3.06 16.04 -0.21
C VAL A 83 -2.76 16.53 -1.65
N GLY A 84 -1.78 17.41 -1.85
CA GLY A 84 -1.47 17.99 -3.17
C GLY A 84 -0.50 17.19 -4.07
N ASN A 85 0.14 16.14 -3.57
CA ASN A 85 1.33 15.53 -4.22
C ASN A 85 1.02 14.29 -5.09
N GLY A 86 -0.03 14.33 -5.92
CA GLY A 86 -0.44 13.20 -6.79
C GLY A 86 -1.32 12.16 -6.08
N SER A 87 -1.32 10.90 -6.52
CA SER A 87 -2.29 9.87 -6.05
C SER A 87 -2.15 9.55 -4.55
N LEU A 88 -2.93 10.24 -3.72
CA LEU A 88 -2.91 10.12 -2.26
C LEU A 88 -3.14 8.68 -1.79
N LEU A 89 -4.08 7.97 -2.41
CA LEU A 89 -4.38 6.59 -2.05
C LEU A 89 -3.17 5.66 -2.20
N ALA A 90 -2.43 5.76 -3.31
CA ALA A 90 -1.29 4.87 -3.56
C ALA A 90 -0.15 5.14 -2.57
N ARG A 91 0.16 6.42 -2.31
CA ARG A 91 1.20 6.81 -1.35
C ARG A 91 0.79 6.49 0.08
N GLY A 92 -0.45 6.80 0.45
CA GLY A 92 -0.98 6.50 1.77
C GLY A 92 -1.08 5.01 2.05
N ARG A 93 -1.47 4.20 1.06
CA ARG A 93 -1.40 2.73 1.16
C ARG A 93 0.03 2.24 1.36
N ALA A 94 0.97 2.73 0.56
CA ALA A 94 2.38 2.37 0.73
C ALA A 94 2.89 2.74 2.12
N ALA A 95 2.58 3.95 2.61
CA ALA A 95 2.92 4.39 3.95
C ALA A 95 2.32 3.48 5.03
N PHE A 96 1.04 3.14 4.89
CA PHE A 96 0.30 2.27 5.81
C PHE A 96 0.91 0.86 5.86
N VAL A 97 1.32 0.31 4.72
CA VAL A 97 2.00 -0.99 4.65
C VAL A 97 3.41 -0.91 5.26
N LEU A 98 4.17 0.15 4.95
CA LEU A 98 5.53 0.36 5.45
C LEU A 98 5.59 0.56 6.97
N CYS A 99 4.55 1.16 7.57
CA CYS A 99 4.43 1.30 9.02
C CYS A 99 3.76 0.09 9.70
N ASP A 100 3.47 -0.98 8.95
CA ASP A 100 2.74 -2.16 9.42
C ASP A 100 1.40 -1.80 10.09
N GLY A 101 0.63 -0.92 9.46
CA GLY A 101 -0.60 -0.38 10.02
C GLY A 101 -1.68 -1.42 10.25
N ALA A 102 -1.69 -2.50 9.46
CA ALA A 102 -2.65 -3.59 9.60
C ALA A 102 -2.50 -4.34 10.94
N ARG A 103 -1.31 -4.33 11.56
CA ARG A 103 -1.07 -4.94 12.90
C ARG A 103 -1.93 -4.32 14.00
N TRP A 104 -2.38 -3.08 13.82
CA TRP A 104 -3.25 -2.39 14.76
C TRP A 104 -4.74 -2.76 14.60
N GLY A 105 -5.05 -3.59 13.60
CA GLY A 105 -6.40 -4.10 13.32
C GLY A 105 -7.33 -3.07 12.69
N ALA A 106 -8.54 -3.51 12.34
CA ALA A 106 -9.54 -2.66 11.67
C ALA A 106 -9.94 -1.42 12.50
N ALA A 107 -9.78 -1.47 13.82
CA ALA A 107 -10.16 -0.41 14.74
C ALA A 107 -9.47 0.94 14.42
N VAL A 108 -8.26 0.91 13.87
CA VAL A 108 -7.53 2.12 13.46
C VAL A 108 -8.24 2.86 12.32
N LEU A 109 -8.73 2.13 11.30
CA LEU A 109 -9.47 2.76 10.19
C LEU A 109 -10.88 3.18 10.58
N MET A 110 -11.47 2.50 11.56
CA MET A 110 -12.81 2.81 12.06
C MET A 110 -12.82 3.98 13.05
N SER A 111 -11.68 4.31 13.65
CA SER A 111 -11.53 5.46 14.55
C SER A 111 -11.36 6.76 13.77
N ALA A 112 -11.82 7.86 14.36
CA ALA A 112 -11.55 9.18 13.81
C ALA A 112 -10.03 9.42 13.77
N PRO A 113 -9.48 9.97 12.68
CA PRO A 113 -8.03 10.23 12.57
C PRO A 113 -7.45 11.09 13.70
N GLY A 114 -8.26 11.98 14.28
CA GLY A 114 -7.86 12.80 15.45
C GLY A 114 -7.72 12.03 16.77
N THR A 115 -8.26 10.81 16.87
CA THR A 115 -8.17 9.96 18.08
C THR A 115 -7.15 8.84 17.94
N LEU A 116 -6.38 8.83 16.84
CA LEU A 116 -5.38 7.80 16.61
C LEU A 116 -4.22 7.91 17.62
N PRO A 117 -3.63 6.77 18.03
CA PRO A 117 -2.43 6.78 18.84
C PRO A 117 -1.34 7.63 18.17
N VAL A 118 -0.72 8.53 18.95
CA VAL A 118 0.30 9.46 18.45
C VAL A 118 1.45 8.71 17.77
N GLU A 119 1.84 7.55 18.32
CA GLU A 119 2.90 6.72 17.73
C GLU A 119 2.52 6.15 16.37
N PHE A 120 1.26 5.74 16.19
CA PHE A 120 0.78 5.29 14.89
C PHE A 120 0.82 6.43 13.87
N THR A 121 0.30 7.60 14.23
CA THR A 121 0.27 8.76 13.33
C THR A 121 1.68 9.24 12.96
N ARG A 122 2.61 9.21 13.92
CA ARG A 122 4.03 9.53 13.68
C ARG A 122 4.67 8.52 12.73
N ALA A 123 4.49 7.22 12.97
CA ALA A 123 5.03 6.17 12.12
C ALA A 123 4.46 6.26 10.69
N LEU A 124 3.15 6.43 10.56
CA LEU A 124 2.47 6.57 9.28
C LEU A 124 3.03 7.74 8.46
N ARG A 125 3.19 8.93 9.09
CA ARG A 125 3.73 10.13 8.42
C ARG A 125 5.20 9.97 8.05
N ALA A 126 6.00 9.31 8.89
CA ALA A 126 7.41 9.03 8.60
C ALA A 126 7.58 8.02 7.45
N SER A 127 6.61 7.12 7.27
CA SER A 127 6.62 6.09 6.23
C SER A 127 6.08 6.56 4.87
N VAL A 128 5.66 7.82 4.73
CA VAL A 128 5.14 8.33 3.44
C VAL A 128 6.25 8.34 2.38
N PRO A 129 6.11 7.59 1.27
CA PRO A 129 7.10 7.62 0.22
C PRO A 129 7.23 9.02 -0.39
N VAL A 130 8.46 9.51 -0.44
CA VAL A 130 8.81 10.76 -1.12
C VAL A 130 8.84 10.51 -2.63
N PRO A 131 8.14 11.31 -3.45
CA PRO A 131 8.21 11.16 -4.90
C PRO A 131 9.65 11.32 -5.40
N ALA A 132 10.10 10.38 -6.22
CA ALA A 132 11.42 10.47 -6.85
C ALA A 132 11.50 11.75 -7.71
N PRO A 133 12.63 12.47 -7.68
CA PRO A 133 12.83 13.61 -8.57
C PRO A 133 12.61 13.17 -10.02
N ARG A 134 11.89 13.98 -10.81
CA ARG A 134 11.74 13.71 -12.23
C ARG A 134 13.12 13.75 -12.88
N ALA A 135 13.46 12.70 -13.61
CA ALA A 135 14.66 12.68 -14.44
C ALA A 135 14.57 13.86 -15.42
N LEU A 136 15.45 14.84 -15.26
CA LEU A 136 15.65 15.87 -16.26
C LEU A 136 16.36 15.21 -17.45
N PRO A 137 16.01 15.56 -18.70
CA PRO A 137 16.79 15.11 -19.85
C PRO A 137 18.23 15.61 -19.68
N THR A 138 19.14 14.69 -19.39
CA THR A 138 20.58 14.96 -19.33
C THR A 138 21.22 14.47 -20.62
N THR A 139 22.23 15.18 -21.10
CA THR A 139 23.09 14.69 -22.17
C THR A 139 23.85 13.46 -21.66
N MET A 140 23.72 12.33 -22.35
CA MET A 140 24.52 11.15 -22.06
C MET A 140 26.00 11.53 -22.22
N PRO A 141 26.87 11.29 -21.21
CA PRO A 141 28.30 11.52 -21.39
C PRO A 141 28.79 10.64 -22.54
N GLU A 142 29.62 11.20 -23.41
CA GLU A 142 30.19 10.47 -24.54
C GLU A 142 30.85 9.19 -24.03
N GLN A 143 30.33 8.04 -24.47
CA GLN A 143 30.89 6.75 -24.11
C GLN A 143 32.14 6.54 -24.97
N THR A 144 33.30 6.91 -24.43
CA THR A 144 34.57 6.59 -25.07
C THR A 144 34.80 5.09 -24.96
N LEU A 145 34.46 4.34 -26.02
CA LEU A 145 34.86 2.95 -26.15
C LEU A 145 36.39 2.89 -26.22
N THR A 146 37.02 2.50 -25.11
CA THR A 146 38.46 2.23 -25.11
C THR A 146 38.70 0.98 -25.97
N THR A 147 39.25 1.21 -27.16
CA THR A 147 39.58 0.19 -28.16
C THR A 147 40.48 -0.93 -27.62
N TRP A 148 41.17 -0.69 -26.50
CA TRP A 148 41.95 -1.69 -25.77
C TRP A 148 41.13 -2.89 -25.27
N SER A 149 39.92 -2.69 -24.76
CA SER A 149 39.08 -3.78 -24.25
C SER A 149 38.60 -4.73 -25.36
N LEU A 150 38.33 -4.18 -26.55
CA LEU A 150 38.00 -4.95 -27.74
C LEU A 150 39.23 -5.73 -28.26
N GLY A 151 40.41 -5.09 -28.21
CA GLY A 151 41.67 -5.72 -28.60
C GLY A 151 42.11 -6.86 -27.69
N GLU A 152 41.78 -6.83 -26.40
CA GLU A 152 42.02 -7.95 -25.47
C GLU A 152 41.05 -9.12 -25.69
N LEU A 153 39.78 -8.83 -25.96
CA LEU A 153 38.78 -9.84 -26.34
C LEU A 153 39.18 -10.58 -27.62
N LEU A 154 39.64 -9.85 -28.64
CA LEU A 154 40.13 -10.43 -29.89
C LEU A 154 41.42 -11.24 -29.68
N ARG A 155 42.37 -10.74 -28.88
CA ARG A 155 43.59 -11.51 -28.54
C ARG A 155 43.28 -12.80 -27.79
N ARG A 156 42.31 -12.77 -26.87
CA ARG A 156 41.89 -13.96 -26.12
C ARG A 156 41.22 -14.99 -27.02
N TRP A 157 40.40 -14.55 -27.99
CA TRP A 157 39.84 -15.44 -29.02
C TRP A 157 40.92 -16.05 -29.92
N TRP A 158 41.96 -15.30 -30.25
CA TRP A 158 43.05 -15.79 -31.09
C TRP A 158 43.96 -16.81 -30.37
N ARG A 159 44.03 -16.77 -29.04
CA ARG A 159 44.86 -17.68 -28.21
C ARG A 159 44.20 -19.02 -27.88
N VAL A 160 42.96 -19.28 -28.28
CA VAL A 160 42.27 -20.58 -28.04
C VAL A 160 42.82 -21.73 -28.91
N GLY A 161 43.80 -21.44 -29.79
CA GLY A 161 44.39 -22.42 -30.71
C GLY A 161 45.70 -23.10 -30.28
N GLU A 162 46.31 -22.76 -29.13
CA GLU A 162 47.50 -23.48 -28.63
C GLU A 162 47.06 -24.53 -27.59
N PRO A 163 47.07 -25.83 -27.92
CA PRO A 163 46.85 -26.88 -26.92
C PRO A 163 48.06 -26.92 -25.97
N ASP A 164 47.84 -26.53 -24.72
CA ASP A 164 48.82 -26.69 -23.65
C ASP A 164 49.20 -28.18 -23.51
N VAL A 165 50.47 -28.46 -23.79
CA VAL A 165 51.10 -29.76 -23.51
C VAL A 165 51.21 -29.87 -21.99
N SER A 166 50.31 -30.64 -21.39
CA SER A 166 50.34 -30.99 -19.98
C SER A 166 51.58 -31.85 -19.68
N VAL A 167 52.66 -31.22 -19.19
CA VAL A 167 53.78 -31.93 -18.57
C VAL A 167 53.39 -32.22 -17.13
N SER A 168 52.86 -33.43 -16.90
CA SER A 168 52.69 -33.98 -15.57
C SER A 168 54.06 -34.30 -14.95
N ARG A 169 54.32 -33.78 -13.76
CA ARG A 169 55.38 -34.26 -12.86
C ARG A 169 54.76 -35.13 -11.77
#